data_AF-K0VP30-F1
#
_entry.id   AF-K0VP30-F1
#
_cell.length_a   1.000
_cell.length_b   1.000
_cell.length_c   1.000
_cell.angle_alpha   90.00
_cell.angle_beta   90.00
_cell.angle_gamma   90.00
#
_symmetry.space_group_name_H-M   'P 1'
#
loop_
_entity.id
_entity.type
_entity.pdbx_description
1 polymer ?
#
loop_
_entity_poly.entity_id
_entity_poly.type
_entity_poly.pdbx_seq_one_letter_code
_entity_poly.pdbx_strand_id
1 'polypeptide(L)'
;MTISASLPELPVSHVLPAVAAALTEHKRAVLSAPPGAGKTTLVPLYLLDQAWRGDGRIILLEPRRLAARAAASRMASLIGEQ
;
A
#
# COMPACT_ATOMS: atom_id res chain seq x y z
N MET A 1 -4.41 7.45 -12.08
CA MET A 1 -2.97 7.40 -11.80
C MET A 1 -2.63 5.93 -11.74
N THR A 2 -1.88 5.43 -12.72
CA THR A 2 -1.45 4.03 -12.77
C THR A 2 0.02 4.01 -12.39
N ILE A 3 0.40 3.25 -11.37
CA ILE A 3 1.79 3.21 -10.93
C ILE A 3 2.56 2.29 -11.89
N SER A 4 3.26 2.88 -12.85
CA SER A 4 4.09 2.14 -13.82
C SER A 4 5.44 1.68 -13.24
N ALA A 5 5.74 2.01 -11.97
CA ALA A 5 6.99 1.68 -11.32
C ALA A 5 6.97 0.27 -10.72
N SER A 6 8.04 -0.51 -10.94
CA SER A 6 8.25 -1.79 -10.28
C SER A 6 8.52 -1.57 -8.79
N LEU A 7 7.54 -1.90 -7.93
CA LEU A 7 7.72 -1.85 -6.48
C LEU A 7 8.81 -2.85 -6.03
N PRO A 8 9.61 -2.53 -5.00
CA PRO A 8 10.66 -3.42 -4.50
C PRO A 8 10.06 -4.66 -3.83
N GLU A 9 10.83 -5.76 -3.83
CA GLU A 9 10.42 -6.98 -3.14
C GLU A 9 10.69 -6.87 -1.62
N LEU A 10 9.62 -6.82 -0.85
CA LEU A 10 9.60 -6.87 0.61
C LEU A 10 8.75 -8.06 1.11
N PRO A 11 8.84 -8.45 2.39
CA PRO A 11 8.06 -9.59 2.92
C PRO A 11 6.54 -9.52 2.66
N VAL A 12 5.95 -8.31 2.64
CA VAL A 12 4.51 -8.14 2.34
C VAL A 12 4.16 -8.44 0.87
N SER A 13 5.11 -8.41 -0.05
CA SER A 13 4.83 -8.53 -1.50
C SER A 13 4.13 -9.85 -1.84
N HIS A 14 4.52 -10.94 -1.17
CA HIS A 14 3.95 -12.27 -1.39
C HIS A 14 2.47 -12.37 -1.02
N VAL A 15 1.95 -11.48 -0.17
CA VAL A 15 0.55 -11.50 0.28
C VAL A 15 -0.33 -10.44 -0.39
N LEU A 16 0.25 -9.54 -1.19
CA LEU A 16 -0.51 -8.47 -1.86
C LEU A 16 -1.65 -8.98 -2.76
N PRO A 17 -1.48 -10.04 -3.58
CA PRO A 17 -2.58 -10.58 -4.38
C PRO A 17 -3.74 -11.10 -3.52
N ALA A 18 -3.44 -11.75 -2.40
CA ALA A 18 -4.45 -12.25 -1.47
C ALA A 18 -5.21 -11.09 -0.78
N VAL A 19 -4.52 -10.02 -0.42
CA VAL A 19 -5.14 -8.80 0.14
C VAL A 19 -6.08 -8.16 -0.88
N ALA A 20 -5.69 -8.03 -2.15
CA ALA A 20 -6.54 -7.47 -3.19
C ALA A 20 -7.78 -8.34 -3.47
N ALA A 21 -7.62 -9.66 -3.50
CA ALA A 21 -8.73 -10.59 -3.64
C ALA A 21 -9.74 -10.44 -2.49
N ALA A 22 -9.26 -10.45 -1.24
CA ALA A 22 -10.10 -10.29 -0.06
C ALA A 22 -10.85 -8.94 -0.03
N LEU A 23 -10.21 -7.84 -0.44
CA LEU A 23 -10.86 -6.53 -0.54
C LEU A 23 -11.87 -6.46 -1.68
N THR A 24 -11.62 -7.15 -2.79
CA THR A 24 -12.56 -7.23 -3.92
C THR A 24 -13.82 -8.00 -3.53
N GLU A 25 -13.68 -9.12 -2.81
CA GLU A 25 -14.79 -9.99 -2.44
C GLU A 25 -15.56 -9.51 -1.20
N HIS A 26 -14.85 -9.08 -0.15
CA HIS A 26 -15.42 -8.83 1.18
C HIS A 26 -15.36 -7.37 1.63
N LYS A 27 -14.73 -6.48 0.84
CA LYS A 27 -14.52 -5.04 1.12
C LYS A 27 -13.69 -4.74 2.37
N ARG A 28 -13.21 -5.76 3.09
CA ARG A 28 -12.49 -5.65 4.37
C ARG A 28 -11.46 -6.78 4.46
N ALA A 29 -10.29 -6.46 4.99
CA ALA A 29 -9.24 -7.43 5.25
C ALA A 29 -8.45 -7.02 6.50
N VAL A 30 -7.94 -8.00 7.23
CA VAL A 30 -6.97 -7.79 8.31
C VAL A 30 -5.63 -8.37 7.85
N LEU A 31 -4.61 -7.53 7.83
CA LEU A 31 -3.25 -7.93 7.45
C LEU A 31 -2.35 -7.88 8.68
N SER A 32 -1.82 -9.03 9.08
CA SER A 32 -0.76 -9.13 10.08
C SER A 32 0.57 -9.37 9.38
N ALA A 33 1.59 -8.56 9.70
CA ALA A 33 2.93 -8.69 9.15
C ALA A 33 3.96 -8.15 10.17
N PRO A 34 5.19 -8.69 10.20
CA PRO A 34 6.21 -8.25 11.13
C PRO A 34 6.58 -6.77 10.92
N PRO A 35 7.19 -6.10 11.93
CA PRO A 35 7.78 -4.79 11.76
C PRO A 35 8.76 -4.77 10.58
N GLY A 36 8.77 -3.68 9.80
CA GLY A 36 9.65 -3.57 8.62
C GLY A 36 9.19 -4.33 7.36
N ALA A 37 8.11 -5.13 7.41
CA ALA A 37 7.65 -5.94 6.27
C ALA A 37 7.17 -5.15 5.04
N GLY A 38 7.05 -3.81 5.13
CA GLY A 38 6.55 -2.96 4.04
C GLY A 38 5.04 -2.70 4.05
N LYS A 39 4.31 -3.11 5.10
CA LYS A 39 2.84 -2.99 5.16
C LYS A 39 2.30 -1.56 5.00
N THR A 40 2.98 -0.56 5.57
CA THR A 40 2.56 0.85 5.53
C THR A 40 2.96 1.55 4.23
N THR A 41 3.79 0.91 3.40
CA THR A 41 4.33 1.50 2.16
C THR A 41 3.84 0.78 0.90
N LEU A 42 4.00 -0.54 0.79
CA LEU A 42 3.66 -1.25 -0.45
C LEU A 42 2.17 -1.54 -0.57
N VAL A 43 1.47 -1.79 0.55
CA VAL A 43 0.04 -2.12 0.49
C VAL A 43 -0.76 -0.94 -0.09
N PRO A 44 -0.64 0.30 0.39
CA PRO A 44 -1.38 1.42 -0.21
C PRO A 44 -1.05 1.61 -1.69
N LEU A 45 0.23 1.55 -2.06
CA LEU A 45 0.66 1.70 -3.46
C LEU A 45 0.09 0.62 -4.37
N TYR A 46 0.13 -0.65 -3.94
CA TYR A 46 -0.45 -1.76 -4.70
C TYR A 46 -1.97 -1.65 -4.83
N LEU A 47 -2.65 -1.09 -3.82
CA LEU A 47 -4.08 -0.88 -3.86
C LEU A 47 -4.49 0.29 -4.78
N LEU A 48 -3.56 1.19 -5.14
CA LEU A 48 -3.82 2.29 -6.08
C LEU A 48 -4.11 1.81 -7.50
N ASP A 49 -3.82 0.56 -7.88
CA ASP A 49 -4.15 0.04 -9.21
C ASP A 49 -5.40 -0.85 -9.22
N GLN A 50 -6.07 -1.02 -8.07
CA GLN A 50 -7.23 -1.92 -7.98
C GLN A 50 -8.48 -1.30 -8.60
N ALA A 51 -9.28 -2.14 -9.27
CA ALA A 51 -10.47 -1.71 -10.01
C ALA A 51 -11.54 -1.08 -9.10
N TRP A 52 -11.74 -1.62 -7.89
CA TRP A 52 -12.72 -1.10 -6.93
C TRP A 52 -12.40 0.31 -6.44
N ARG A 53 -11.14 0.76 -6.53
CA ARG A 53 -10.74 2.11 -6.15
C ARG A 53 -11.15 3.14 -7.22
N GLY A 54 -11.20 2.77 -8.51
CA GLY A 54 -11.67 3.66 -9.57
C GLY A 54 -10.92 5.01 -9.61
N ASP A 55 -11.63 6.12 -9.63
CA ASP A 55 -11.08 7.48 -9.46
C ASP A 55 -11.04 7.95 -7.99
N GLY A 56 -11.43 7.06 -7.07
CA GLY A 56 -11.44 7.30 -5.64
C GLY A 56 -10.06 7.45 -5.01
N ARG A 57 -10.07 7.81 -3.73
CA ARG A 57 -8.86 8.06 -2.92
C ARG A 57 -8.70 6.99 -1.85
N ILE A 58 -7.46 6.62 -1.55
CA ILE A 58 -7.10 5.78 -0.41
C ILE A 58 -6.68 6.69 0.75
N ILE A 59 -7.31 6.54 1.91
CA ILE A 59 -6.92 7.25 3.14
C ILE A 59 -6.12 6.27 4.01
N LEU A 60 -4.85 6.61 4.26
CA LEU A 60 -3.99 5.86 5.18
C LEU A 60 -3.90 6.60 6.51
N LEU A 61 -4.27 5.93 7.59
CA LEU A 61 -4.17 6.46 8.95
C LEU A 61 -2.94 5.88 9.65
N GLU A 62 -2.08 6.73 10.18
CA GLU A 62 -0.94 6.37 11.04
C GLU A 62 -0.96 7.29 12.27
N PRO A 63 -1.01 6.75 13.50
CA PRO A 63 -1.22 7.56 14.71
C PRO A 63 -0.05 8.50 15.04
N ARG A 64 1.15 8.23 14.51
CA ARG A 64 2.35 9.01 14.79
C ARG A 64 2.72 9.89 13.61
N ARG A 65 2.72 11.22 13.82
CA ARG A 65 3.07 12.21 12.80
C ARG A 65 4.39 11.91 12.08
N LEU A 66 5.43 11.53 12.81
CA LEU A 66 6.73 11.20 12.23
C LEU A 66 6.65 9.98 11.31
N ALA A 67 5.95 8.92 11.73
CA ALA A 67 5.78 7.70 10.94
C ALA A 67 4.93 7.96 9.69
N ALA A 68 3.89 8.79 9.79
CA ALA A 68 3.07 9.20 8.65
C ALA A 68 3.90 9.94 7.60
N ARG A 69 4.72 10.93 8.02
CA ARG A 69 5.61 11.67 7.11
C ARG A 69 6.67 10.76 6.49
N ALA A 70 7.27 9.87 7.28
CA ALA A 70 8.27 8.93 6.79
C ALA A 70 7.67 7.94 5.77
N ALA A 71 6.46 7.43 6.01
CA ALA A 71 5.76 6.55 5.08
C ALA A 71 5.41 7.28 3.77
N ALA A 72 4.91 8.51 3.84
CA ALA A 72 4.60 9.32 2.65
C ALA A 72 5.85 9.58 1.81
N SER A 73 6.93 10.07 2.42
CA SER A 73 8.21 10.31 1.72
C SER A 73 8.80 9.03 1.13
N ARG A 74 8.72 7.90 1.86
CA ARG A 74 9.14 6.61 1.32
C ARG A 74 8.29 6.19 0.13
N MET A 75 6.96 6.31 0.20
CA MET A 75 6.06 5.94 -0.90
C MET A 75 6.32 6.79 -2.14
N ALA A 76 6.50 8.10 -2.00
CA ALA A 76 6.84 8.99 -3.11
C ALA A 76 8.15 8.55 -3.79
N SER A 77 9.21 8.32 -3.00
CA SER A 77 10.49 7.83 -3.52
C SER A 77 10.39 6.48 -4.24
N LEU A 78 9.53 5.56 -3.78
CA LEU A 78 9.33 4.26 -4.44
C LEU A 78 8.70 4.35 -5.83
N ILE A 79 7.99 5.44 -6.11
CA ILE A 79 7.26 5.65 -7.38
C ILE A 79 7.90 6.75 -8.24
N GLY A 80 9.07 7.26 -7.83
CA GLY A 80 9.79 8.31 -8.54
C GLY A 80 9.25 9.73 -8.31
N GLU A 81 8.44 9.93 -7.28
CA GLU A 81 7.91 11.24 -6.86
C GLU A 81 8.71 11.82 -5.68
N GLN A 82 8.54 13.12 -5.39
CA GLN A 82 9.17 13.82 -4.27
C GLN A 82 8.14 14.54 -3.40
#